data_AF-A0A4P8STP5-F1
#
_entry.id   AF-A0A4P8STP5-F1
#
_cell.length_a   1.000
_cell.length_b   1.000
_cell.length_c   1.000
_cell.angle_alpha   90.00
_cell.angle_beta   90.00
_cell.angle_gamma   90.00
#
_symmetry.space_group_name_H-M   'P 1'
#
loop_
_entity.id
_entity.type
_entity.pdbx_description
1 polymer ?
#
loop_
_entity_poly.entity_id
_entity_poly.type
_entity_poly.pdbx_seq_one_letter_code
_entity_poly.pdbx_strand_id
1 'polypeptide(L)'
;MHASGLPWRSAPRKRRERWTRDGPRAACAASVAGPVADTARARGWGVLPDLADLIADAHVVALPMRVRFRGITVREALVLRGPAGWTEFSPFVEYEDREATAWLRSAVDFGWTEHDPAADTVPVNATVPAVGPDAVADLLARYPGCTTAKVKVAEPGTSIEDDVARVAEVRRVMGPDAAIRVDANGLWSVDQAVEALERLAPFRLQYAEQPCRSVPELAELRRRVAGLGVPVAADESVRRASDPLAVARAGAADVLVVKAQPLGGVTAARAIVAEAGLPCVVSSALDTSVGLGTGAFLAAAAMTPGYAAGLGTAAMFESDVTATPLLPVDGRVPVRRTEVSRELLERNAASPERTAWWLARLERVHALLAGA
;
A
#
# COMPACT_ATOMS: atom_id res chain seq x y z
N MET A 1 -34.19 60.50 14.24
CA MET A 1 -33.08 60.55 15.22
C MET A 1 -32.60 59.12 15.44
N HIS A 2 -31.29 58.90 15.24
CA HIS A 2 -30.40 57.78 15.64
C HIS A 2 -30.87 56.33 15.36
N ALA A 3 -30.25 55.50 14.50
CA ALA A 3 -28.84 55.15 14.23
C ALA A 3 -28.09 54.52 15.42
N SER A 4 -27.94 53.19 15.39
CA SER A 4 -26.79 52.39 15.90
C SER A 4 -27.11 50.89 15.74
N GLY A 5 -26.39 50.01 15.04
CA GLY A 5 -25.02 50.07 14.55
C GLY A 5 -24.06 49.26 15.44
N LEU A 6 -23.77 48.03 15.00
CA LEU A 6 -22.56 47.20 15.25
C LEU A 6 -22.46 46.34 16.55
N PRO A 7 -21.60 45.30 16.60
CA PRO A 7 -20.87 44.62 15.51
C PRO A 7 -20.92 43.07 15.51
N TRP A 8 -20.81 42.51 14.30
CA TRP A 8 -20.36 41.13 14.06
C TRP A 8 -18.91 40.97 14.53
N ARG A 9 -18.65 39.96 15.36
CA ARG A 9 -17.29 39.57 15.77
C ARG A 9 -16.64 38.75 14.66
N SER A 10 -15.56 39.29 14.11
CA SER A 10 -14.65 38.65 13.16
C SER A 10 -13.89 37.49 13.82
N ALA A 11 -14.03 36.29 13.27
CA ALA A 11 -13.16 35.15 13.59
C ALA A 11 -11.76 35.36 12.98
N PRO A 12 -10.67 34.93 13.66
CA PRO A 12 -9.32 35.17 13.20
C PRO A 12 -8.99 34.33 11.96
N ARG A 13 -8.56 35.01 10.88
CA ARG A 13 -7.94 34.39 9.70
C ARG A 13 -6.66 33.67 10.12
N LYS A 14 -6.65 32.33 10.11
CA LYS A 14 -5.40 31.56 10.17
C LYS A 14 -4.60 31.83 8.89
N ARG A 15 -3.37 32.33 9.07
CA ARG A 15 -2.36 32.50 8.01
C ARG A 15 -2.15 31.16 7.30
N ARG A 16 -2.28 31.15 5.97
CA ARG A 16 -1.76 30.08 5.12
C ARG A 16 -0.24 30.20 5.12
N GLU A 17 0.46 29.24 5.70
CA GLU A 17 1.90 29.10 5.54
C GLU A 17 2.18 28.60 4.12
N ARG A 18 2.90 29.44 3.38
CA ARG A 18 3.37 29.20 2.03
C ARG A 18 4.67 28.41 2.16
N TRP A 19 4.68 27.18 1.70
CA TRP A 19 5.90 26.38 1.60
C TRP A 19 6.84 27.03 0.56
N THR A 20 7.79 27.83 1.02
CA THR A 20 8.91 28.29 0.20
C THR A 20 10.01 27.23 0.26
N ARG A 21 10.31 26.63 -0.90
CA ARG A 21 11.56 25.90 -1.13
C ARG A 21 12.69 26.88 -0.94
N ASP A 22 13.45 26.74 0.13
CA ASP A 22 14.91 26.97 0.19
C ASP A 22 15.39 26.85 1.65
N GLY A 23 16.10 25.76 1.93
CA GLY A 23 16.81 25.48 3.18
C GLY A 23 18.14 24.77 2.87
N PRO A 24 19.18 24.95 3.71
CA PRO A 24 20.57 24.94 3.27
C PRO A 24 21.14 23.55 2.99
N ARG A 25 21.94 23.45 1.90
CA ARG A 25 22.73 22.28 1.52
C ARG A 25 23.84 22.02 2.55
N ALA A 26 23.76 20.89 3.25
CA ALA A 26 24.87 20.36 4.04
C ALA A 26 25.85 19.64 3.12
N ALA A 27 27.13 20.00 3.20
CA ALA A 27 28.22 19.37 2.50
C ALA A 27 28.60 18.03 3.17
N CYS A 28 28.64 16.94 2.40
CA CYS A 28 29.26 15.69 2.83
C CYS A 28 30.56 15.48 2.06
N ALA A 29 31.64 15.30 2.83
CA ALA A 29 33.00 15.07 2.36
C ALA A 29 33.15 13.67 1.75
N ALA A 30 34.03 13.58 0.74
CA ALA A 30 34.41 12.36 0.06
C ALA A 30 35.29 11.46 0.96
N SER A 31 35.07 10.13 0.90
CA SER A 31 36.05 9.14 1.35
C SER A 31 36.19 8.01 0.33
N VAL A 32 37.45 7.58 0.19
CA VAL A 32 38.07 6.77 -0.85
C VAL A 32 37.61 5.31 -0.84
N ALA A 33 37.45 4.72 -2.04
CA ALA A 33 37.05 3.34 -2.27
C ALA A 33 38.19 2.32 -1.99
N GLY A 34 37.85 1.26 -1.26
CA GLY A 34 38.62 0.02 -1.09
C GLY A 34 37.82 -1.20 -1.57
N PRO A 35 38.44 -2.40 -1.68
CA PRO A 35 38.03 -3.44 -2.62
C PRO A 35 36.69 -4.11 -2.30
N VAL A 36 35.99 -4.45 -3.37
CA VAL A 36 34.66 -5.04 -3.44
C VAL A 36 34.66 -6.43 -2.80
N ALA A 37 34.20 -6.50 -1.55
CA ALA A 37 33.82 -7.74 -0.89
C ALA A 37 32.42 -7.56 -0.29
N ASP A 38 31.55 -8.51 -0.64
CA ASP A 38 30.23 -8.77 -0.05
C ASP A 38 29.05 -7.89 -0.54
N THR A 39 28.58 -8.17 -1.75
CA THR A 39 27.40 -7.56 -2.40
C THR A 39 26.07 -7.90 -1.73
N ALA A 40 26.01 -8.90 -0.83
CA ALA A 40 24.80 -9.24 -0.08
C ALA A 40 24.58 -8.24 1.07
N ARG A 41 25.64 -7.91 1.83
CA ARG A 41 25.58 -6.89 2.90
C ARG A 41 25.26 -5.49 2.39
N ALA A 42 25.68 -5.15 1.16
CA ALA A 42 25.45 -3.83 0.57
C ALA A 42 23.97 -3.53 0.23
N ARG A 43 23.08 -4.54 0.25
CA ARG A 43 21.64 -4.37 -0.07
C ARG A 43 20.70 -4.45 1.14
N GLY A 44 21.24 -4.52 2.36
CA GLY A 44 20.48 -4.32 3.60
C GLY A 44 19.50 -5.44 3.99
N TRP A 45 19.59 -6.64 3.41
CA TRP A 45 18.81 -7.80 3.84
C TRP A 45 19.74 -8.85 4.47
N GLY A 46 19.23 -9.57 5.48
CA GLY A 46 19.98 -10.61 6.20
C GLY A 46 20.41 -11.78 5.31
N VAL A 47 21.18 -12.71 5.88
CA VAL A 47 21.57 -13.96 5.21
C VAL A 47 20.30 -14.71 4.79
N LEU A 48 20.21 -15.11 3.52
CA LEU A 48 19.11 -15.94 3.01
C LEU A 48 19.10 -17.26 3.80
N PRO A 49 18.02 -17.61 4.51
CA PRO A 49 17.93 -18.86 5.26
C PRO A 49 17.99 -20.06 4.33
N ASP A 50 18.43 -21.20 4.86
CA ASP A 50 18.37 -22.46 4.10
C ASP A 50 16.91 -22.81 3.78
N LEU A 51 16.68 -23.47 2.65
CA LEU A 51 15.34 -23.86 2.23
C LEU A 51 14.64 -24.75 3.27
N ALA A 52 15.42 -25.59 3.96
CA ALA A 52 14.92 -26.43 5.05
C ALA A 52 14.34 -25.59 6.20
N ASP A 53 14.97 -24.47 6.57
CA ASP A 53 14.49 -23.57 7.61
C ASP A 53 13.19 -22.87 7.19
N LEU A 54 13.10 -22.47 5.92
CA LEU A 54 11.89 -21.84 5.38
C LEU A 54 10.68 -22.79 5.38
N ILE A 55 10.90 -24.08 5.14
CA ILE A 55 9.82 -25.09 5.03
C ILE A 55 9.44 -25.70 6.40
N ALA A 56 10.33 -25.65 7.40
CA ALA A 56 10.18 -26.35 8.67
C ALA A 56 8.84 -26.11 9.41
N ASP A 57 8.31 -24.87 9.36
CA ASP A 57 6.99 -24.52 9.90
C ASP A 57 6.21 -23.65 8.89
N ALA A 58 6.14 -24.13 7.65
CA ALA A 58 5.45 -23.48 6.54
C ALA A 58 4.05 -24.07 6.29
N HIS A 59 3.06 -23.20 6.15
CA HIS A 59 1.65 -23.58 5.99
C HIS A 59 1.04 -22.82 4.80
N VAL A 60 0.48 -23.55 3.85
CA VAL A 60 -0.23 -22.95 2.71
C VAL A 60 -1.70 -22.85 3.06
N VAL A 61 -2.23 -21.64 3.06
CA VAL A 61 -3.65 -21.36 3.34
C VAL A 61 -4.36 -20.84 2.10
N ALA A 62 -5.66 -21.09 2.02
CA ALA A 62 -6.56 -20.57 1.00
C ALA A 62 -7.76 -19.89 1.67
N LEU A 63 -7.76 -18.56 1.74
CA LEU A 63 -8.75 -17.77 2.45
C LEU A 63 -9.88 -17.31 1.51
N PRO A 64 -11.14 -17.71 1.75
CA PRO A 64 -12.29 -17.18 1.01
C PRO A 64 -12.47 -15.67 1.26
N MET A 65 -12.93 -14.97 0.22
CA MET A 65 -13.13 -13.53 0.24
C MET A 65 -14.62 -13.18 0.15
N ARG A 66 -15.03 -12.21 0.97
CA ARG A 66 -16.40 -11.67 1.01
C ARG A 66 -16.77 -10.88 -0.24
N VAL A 67 -15.77 -10.33 -0.92
CA VAL A 67 -15.92 -9.51 -2.12
C VAL A 67 -14.89 -9.94 -3.15
N ARG A 68 -15.28 -9.92 -4.43
CA ARG A 68 -14.32 -10.10 -5.52
C ARG A 68 -13.39 -8.88 -5.55
N PHE A 69 -12.08 -9.10 -5.52
CA PHE A 69 -11.08 -8.04 -5.61
C PHE A 69 -9.92 -8.52 -6.47
N ARG A 70 -9.47 -7.68 -7.43
CA ARG A 70 -8.45 -8.06 -8.43
C ARG A 70 -8.75 -9.39 -9.15
N GLY A 71 -10.02 -9.66 -9.43
CA GLY A 71 -10.45 -10.85 -10.18
C GLY A 71 -10.53 -12.15 -9.37
N ILE A 72 -10.06 -12.16 -8.12
CA ILE A 72 -10.05 -13.35 -7.24
C ILE A 72 -11.14 -13.31 -6.18
N THR A 73 -11.55 -14.49 -5.73
CA THR A 73 -12.50 -14.73 -4.61
C THR A 73 -11.90 -15.60 -3.51
N VAL A 74 -10.66 -16.09 -3.72
CA VAL A 74 -9.87 -16.85 -2.75
C VAL A 74 -8.46 -16.32 -2.81
N ARG A 75 -7.86 -16.07 -1.65
CA ARG A 75 -6.47 -15.65 -1.53
C ARG A 75 -5.63 -16.78 -0.96
N GLU A 76 -4.66 -17.22 -1.75
CA GLU A 76 -3.65 -18.15 -1.28
C GLU A 76 -2.43 -17.40 -0.72
N ALA A 77 -1.88 -17.92 0.37
CA ALA A 77 -0.68 -17.41 1.03
C ALA A 77 0.11 -18.56 1.65
N LEU A 78 1.44 -18.45 1.65
CA LEU A 78 2.33 -19.32 2.40
C LEU A 78 2.77 -18.59 3.67
N VAL A 79 2.33 -19.07 4.83
CA VAL A 79 2.67 -18.52 6.15
C VAL A 79 3.83 -19.32 6.71
N LEU A 80 4.90 -18.63 7.10
CA LEU A 80 6.17 -19.23 7.55
C LEU A 80 6.50 -18.74 8.95
N ARG A 81 7.37 -19.46 9.67
CA ARG A 81 7.93 -19.00 10.94
C ARG A 81 9.44 -18.91 10.87
N GLY A 82 9.98 -17.70 11.05
CA GLY A 82 11.40 -17.48 11.30
C GLY A 82 11.68 -17.25 12.79
N PRO A 83 12.96 -17.05 13.17
CA PRO A 83 13.36 -16.84 14.56
C PRO A 83 12.76 -15.56 15.17
N ALA A 84 12.49 -14.53 14.37
CA ALA A 84 11.85 -13.28 14.82
C ALA A 84 10.30 -13.38 14.85
N GLY A 85 9.73 -14.49 14.38
CA GLY A 85 8.29 -14.77 14.43
C GLY A 85 7.66 -15.14 13.08
N TRP A 86 6.34 -15.07 13.03
CA TRP A 86 5.56 -15.39 11.84
C TRP A 86 5.72 -14.35 10.73
N THR A 87 5.78 -14.82 9.50
CA THR A 87 5.94 -14.02 8.28
C THR A 87 5.16 -14.64 7.11
N GLU A 88 5.04 -13.91 6.01
CA GLU A 88 4.17 -14.30 4.88
C GLU A 88 4.92 -14.19 3.55
N PHE A 89 4.80 -15.22 2.73
CA PHE A 89 5.15 -15.24 1.32
C PHE A 89 3.88 -15.47 0.50
N SER A 90 3.32 -14.40 -0.09
CA SER A 90 2.06 -14.50 -0.82
C SER A 90 2.03 -13.81 -2.19
N PRO A 91 3.05 -13.90 -3.06
CA PRO A 91 2.95 -13.36 -4.41
C PRO A 91 1.73 -13.93 -5.14
N PHE A 92 0.99 -13.09 -5.88
CA PHE A 92 -0.15 -13.55 -6.66
C PHE A 92 0.25 -14.70 -7.59
N VAL A 93 -0.68 -15.62 -7.83
CA VAL A 93 -0.39 -16.90 -8.50
C VAL A 93 0.06 -16.70 -9.96
N GLU A 94 -0.39 -15.62 -10.59
CA GLU A 94 -0.01 -15.22 -11.94
C GLU A 94 1.36 -14.52 -12.03
N TYR A 95 2.02 -14.23 -10.90
CA TYR A 95 3.34 -13.60 -10.93
C TYR A 95 4.43 -14.63 -11.21
N GLU A 96 5.36 -14.26 -12.08
CA GLU A 96 6.53 -15.08 -12.38
C GLU A 96 7.45 -15.24 -11.17
N ASP A 97 8.22 -16.33 -11.13
CA ASP A 97 9.12 -16.64 -10.01
C ASP A 97 10.13 -15.50 -9.76
N ARG A 98 10.58 -14.82 -10.83
CA ARG A 98 11.49 -13.67 -10.70
C ARG A 98 10.84 -12.48 -9.97
N GLU A 99 9.58 -12.17 -10.25
CA GLU A 99 8.83 -11.12 -9.54
C GLU A 99 8.58 -11.54 -8.07
N ALA A 100 8.34 -12.82 -7.83
CA ALA A 100 8.17 -13.38 -6.49
C ALA A 100 9.43 -13.32 -5.62
N THR A 101 10.63 -13.12 -6.18
CA THR A 101 11.86 -12.98 -5.36
C THR A 101 11.81 -11.82 -4.37
N ALA A 102 11.19 -10.69 -4.74
CA ALA A 102 10.98 -9.57 -3.80
C ALA A 102 10.05 -9.97 -2.65
N TRP A 103 9.03 -10.76 -2.94
CA TRP A 103 8.09 -11.25 -1.93
C TRP A 103 8.77 -12.19 -0.94
N LEU A 104 9.64 -13.09 -1.41
CA LEU A 104 10.42 -13.96 -0.52
C LEU A 104 11.43 -13.15 0.32
N ARG A 105 12.09 -12.15 -0.27
CA ARG A 105 12.95 -11.22 0.50
C ARG A 105 12.18 -10.52 1.61
N SER A 106 10.94 -10.11 1.37
CA SER A 106 10.09 -9.51 2.39
C SER A 106 9.77 -10.49 3.52
N ALA A 107 9.44 -11.74 3.17
CA ALA A 107 9.17 -12.78 4.15
C ALA A 107 10.40 -13.00 5.05
N VAL A 108 11.58 -13.10 4.45
CA VAL A 108 12.86 -13.26 5.15
C VAL A 108 13.20 -12.03 6.01
N ASP A 109 13.10 -10.82 5.46
CA ASP A 109 13.35 -9.57 6.19
C ASP A 109 12.52 -9.50 7.47
N PHE A 110 11.23 -9.84 7.42
CA PHE A 110 10.37 -9.78 8.59
C PHE A 110 10.52 -10.99 9.51
N GLY A 111 10.76 -12.20 8.98
CA GLY A 111 10.84 -13.43 9.77
C GLY A 111 12.20 -13.69 10.44
N TRP A 112 13.28 -13.17 9.87
CA TRP A 112 14.66 -13.40 10.33
C TRP A 112 15.38 -12.16 10.85
N THR A 113 14.75 -10.98 10.78
CA THR A 113 15.30 -9.74 11.35
C THR A 113 14.33 -9.19 12.38
N GLU A 114 14.86 -8.69 13.50
CA GLU A 114 14.07 -7.95 14.47
C GLU A 114 13.68 -6.58 13.91
N HIS A 115 12.41 -6.21 14.09
CA HIS A 115 11.87 -4.91 13.71
C HIS A 115 11.17 -4.34 14.93
N ASP A 116 11.64 -3.20 15.41
CA ASP A 116 10.98 -2.48 16.50
C ASP A 116 9.84 -1.61 15.97
N PRO A 117 8.66 -1.60 16.63
CA PRO A 117 7.54 -0.77 16.20
C PRO A 117 7.85 0.71 16.47
N ALA A 118 7.79 1.55 15.44
CA ALA A 118 7.98 3.00 15.59
C ALA A 118 6.73 3.73 16.14
N ALA A 119 5.60 3.01 16.26
CA ALA A 119 4.33 3.47 16.85
C ALA A 119 3.48 2.26 17.23
N ASP A 120 2.55 2.41 18.16
CA ASP A 120 1.65 1.31 18.58
C ASP A 120 0.54 1.03 17.56
N THR A 121 0.13 2.05 16.80
CA THR A 121 -0.97 1.98 15.83
C THR A 121 -0.72 2.91 14.64
N VAL A 122 -1.29 2.57 13.49
CA VAL A 122 -1.26 3.42 12.28
C VAL A 122 -2.67 3.70 11.77
N PRO A 123 -2.95 4.91 11.25
CA PRO A 123 -4.24 5.23 10.64
C PRO A 123 -4.43 4.41 9.35
N VAL A 124 -5.66 4.03 9.05
CA VAL A 124 -6.03 3.29 7.83
C VAL A 124 -7.17 3.96 7.06
N ASN A 125 -7.23 3.72 5.76
CA ASN A 125 -8.33 4.19 4.93
C ASN A 125 -9.44 3.14 4.80
N ALA A 126 -10.67 3.60 4.59
CA ALA A 126 -11.74 2.78 4.04
C ALA A 126 -11.44 2.44 2.57
N THR A 127 -11.76 1.23 2.12
CA THR A 127 -11.60 0.83 0.72
C THR A 127 -12.97 0.67 0.08
N VAL A 128 -13.28 1.52 -0.90
CA VAL A 128 -14.55 1.56 -1.60
C VAL A 128 -14.38 0.93 -2.99
N PRO A 129 -14.88 -0.30 -3.22
CA PRO A 129 -14.86 -0.95 -4.54
C PRO A 129 -15.79 -0.23 -5.54
N ALA A 130 -15.83 -0.71 -6.78
CA ALA A 130 -16.67 -0.16 -7.85
C ALA A 130 -18.16 -0.52 -7.67
N VAL A 131 -18.78 0.01 -6.62
CA VAL A 131 -20.21 -0.15 -6.32
C VAL A 131 -21.01 1.07 -6.77
N GLY A 132 -22.33 0.95 -6.86
CA GLY A 132 -23.20 2.12 -7.08
C GLY A 132 -23.15 3.10 -5.89
N PRO A 133 -23.46 4.39 -6.11
CA PRO A 133 -23.48 5.40 -5.04
C PRO A 133 -24.40 4.99 -3.88
N ASP A 134 -25.55 4.38 -4.16
CA ASP A 134 -26.52 3.97 -3.12
C ASP A 134 -25.94 2.99 -2.08
N ALA A 135 -24.89 2.23 -2.44
CA ALA A 135 -24.23 1.28 -1.54
C ALA A 135 -23.08 1.89 -0.73
N VAL A 136 -22.67 3.14 -1.02
CA VAL A 136 -21.48 3.77 -0.43
C VAL A 136 -21.65 3.99 1.07
N ALA A 137 -22.81 4.48 1.51
CA ALA A 137 -23.05 4.76 2.93
C ALA A 137 -22.94 3.50 3.80
N ASP A 138 -23.61 2.42 3.40
CA ASP A 138 -23.58 1.12 4.10
C ASP A 138 -22.18 0.49 4.08
N LEU A 139 -21.42 0.71 3.02
CA LEU A 139 -20.05 0.23 2.92
C LEU A 139 -19.12 1.00 3.86
N LEU A 140 -19.22 2.33 3.89
CA LEU A 140 -18.39 3.18 4.75
C LEU A 140 -18.71 2.97 6.24
N ALA A 141 -19.94 2.59 6.59
CA ALA A 141 -20.30 2.21 7.96
C ALA A 141 -19.49 1.03 8.51
N ARG A 142 -18.87 0.21 7.64
CA ARG A 142 -17.98 -0.90 8.03
C ARG A 142 -16.56 -0.45 8.40
N TYR A 143 -16.26 0.85 8.25
CA TYR A 143 -14.97 1.45 8.55
C TYR A 143 -15.11 2.58 9.58
N PRO A 144 -15.64 2.30 10.79
CA PRO A 144 -15.83 3.32 11.81
C PRO A 144 -14.50 3.98 12.18
N GLY A 145 -14.51 5.31 12.30
CA GLY A 145 -13.33 6.13 12.62
C GLY A 145 -12.39 6.43 11.45
N CYS A 146 -12.56 5.80 10.28
CA CYS A 146 -11.78 6.16 9.09
C CYS A 146 -12.13 7.57 8.60
N THR A 147 -11.14 8.45 8.54
CA THR A 147 -11.27 9.81 7.96
C THR A 147 -10.78 9.90 6.51
N THR A 148 -10.33 8.77 5.95
CA THR A 148 -9.81 8.66 4.58
C THR A 148 -10.53 7.52 3.86
N ALA A 149 -10.88 7.71 2.59
CA ALA A 149 -11.37 6.63 1.71
C ALA A 149 -10.57 6.57 0.41
N LYS A 150 -10.31 5.34 -0.05
CA LYS A 150 -9.80 5.06 -1.39
C LYS A 150 -10.91 4.45 -2.25
N VAL A 151 -11.25 5.13 -3.34
CA VAL A 151 -12.38 4.80 -4.22
C VAL A 151 -11.86 4.19 -5.51
N LYS A 152 -12.32 2.98 -5.81
CA LYS A 152 -12.04 2.34 -7.11
C LYS A 152 -12.74 3.11 -8.22
N VAL A 153 -11.97 3.41 -9.27
CA VAL A 153 -12.42 4.02 -10.52
C VAL A 153 -11.87 3.21 -11.70
N ALA A 154 -12.34 3.50 -12.90
CA ALA A 154 -11.93 2.82 -14.13
C ALA A 154 -12.21 1.31 -14.11
N GLU A 155 -13.21 0.84 -13.38
CA GLU A 155 -13.57 -0.57 -13.38
C GLU A 155 -14.16 -0.94 -14.75
N PRO A 156 -13.75 -2.05 -15.38
CA PRO A 156 -14.34 -2.50 -16.64
C PRO A 156 -15.86 -2.60 -16.55
N GLY A 157 -16.55 -1.95 -17.49
CA GLY A 157 -18.02 -1.88 -17.52
C GLY A 157 -18.62 -0.69 -16.76
N THR A 158 -17.80 0.20 -16.20
CA THR A 158 -18.24 1.48 -15.60
C THR A 158 -17.78 2.68 -16.44
N SER A 159 -18.53 3.77 -16.39
CA SER A 159 -18.20 5.04 -17.04
C SER A 159 -17.54 6.04 -16.09
N ILE A 160 -16.93 7.09 -16.63
CA ILE A 160 -16.40 8.21 -15.82
C ILE A 160 -17.53 8.86 -15.00
N GLU A 161 -18.76 8.89 -15.50
CA GLU A 161 -19.90 9.43 -14.75
C GLU A 161 -20.22 8.58 -13.52
N ASP A 162 -20.17 7.25 -13.65
CA ASP A 162 -20.38 6.33 -12.51
C ASP A 162 -19.30 6.53 -11.45
N ASP A 163 -18.06 6.72 -11.87
CA ASP A 163 -16.93 7.02 -10.99
C ASP A 163 -17.10 8.35 -10.25
N VAL A 164 -17.53 9.40 -10.98
CA VAL A 164 -17.82 10.72 -10.41
C VAL A 164 -18.96 10.64 -9.39
N ALA A 165 -20.05 9.94 -9.72
CA ALA A 165 -21.19 9.76 -8.81
C ALA A 165 -20.77 9.05 -7.53
N ARG A 166 -19.94 8.00 -7.62
CA ARG A 166 -19.40 7.29 -6.46
C ARG A 166 -18.53 8.17 -5.58
N VAL A 167 -17.61 8.95 -6.18
CA VAL A 167 -16.72 9.85 -5.43
C VAL A 167 -17.51 10.99 -4.78
N ALA A 168 -18.50 11.53 -5.49
CA ALA A 168 -19.40 12.55 -4.96
C ALA A 168 -20.14 12.05 -3.71
N GLU A 169 -20.63 10.82 -3.76
CA GLU A 169 -21.33 10.21 -2.64
C GLU A 169 -20.40 9.93 -1.44
N VAL A 170 -19.18 9.45 -1.69
CA VAL A 170 -18.16 9.30 -0.63
C VAL A 170 -17.88 10.65 0.04
N ARG A 171 -17.74 11.74 -0.74
CA ARG A 171 -17.57 13.10 -0.21
C ARG A 171 -18.78 13.56 0.60
N ARG A 172 -19.99 13.26 0.14
CA ARG A 172 -21.23 13.62 0.85
C ARG A 172 -21.33 12.91 2.20
N VAL A 173 -21.04 11.60 2.22
CA VAL A 173 -21.15 10.75 3.43
C VAL A 173 -20.06 11.06 4.45
N MET A 174 -18.80 11.17 4.02
CA MET A 174 -17.67 11.40 4.94
C MET A 174 -17.46 12.86 5.32
N GLY A 175 -18.13 13.78 4.62
CA GLY A 175 -18.06 15.21 4.88
C GLY A 175 -16.88 15.92 4.19
N PRO A 176 -16.82 17.26 4.33
CA PRO A 176 -15.88 18.10 3.59
C PRO A 176 -14.41 17.89 4.00
N ASP A 177 -14.13 17.42 5.21
CA ASP A 177 -12.75 17.31 5.71
C ASP A 177 -12.11 15.95 5.42
N ALA A 178 -12.87 14.98 4.90
CA ALA A 178 -12.36 13.66 4.59
C ALA A 178 -11.28 13.69 3.48
N ALA A 179 -10.26 12.88 3.61
CA ALA A 179 -9.30 12.65 2.54
C ALA A 179 -9.87 11.60 1.58
N ILE A 180 -10.01 11.94 0.29
CA ILE A 180 -10.54 11.01 -0.72
C ILE A 180 -9.46 10.75 -1.76
N ARG A 181 -9.21 9.48 -2.04
CA ARG A 181 -8.28 9.02 -3.07
C ARG A 181 -9.09 8.28 -4.12
N VAL A 182 -8.63 8.31 -5.37
CA VAL A 182 -9.15 7.41 -6.41
C VAL A 182 -8.05 6.47 -6.87
N ASP A 183 -8.41 5.26 -7.28
CA ASP A 183 -7.47 4.25 -7.77
C ASP A 183 -7.97 3.64 -9.09
N ALA A 184 -7.24 3.92 -10.18
CA ALA A 184 -7.58 3.45 -11.52
C ALA A 184 -6.82 2.19 -11.92
N ASN A 185 -5.81 1.76 -11.16
CA ASN A 185 -4.94 0.61 -11.47
C ASN A 185 -4.33 0.62 -12.89
N GLY A 186 -4.07 1.81 -13.43
CA GLY A 186 -3.49 2.04 -14.74
C GLY A 186 -4.43 1.76 -15.92
N LEU A 187 -5.74 1.77 -15.69
CA LEU A 187 -6.75 1.39 -16.68
C LEU A 187 -7.23 2.55 -17.56
N TRP A 188 -6.86 3.79 -17.28
CA TRP A 188 -7.14 4.91 -18.16
C TRP A 188 -6.00 5.13 -19.16
N SER A 189 -6.35 5.52 -20.39
CA SER A 189 -5.44 6.27 -21.24
C SER A 189 -5.14 7.66 -20.64
N VAL A 190 -4.10 8.33 -21.12
CA VAL A 190 -3.79 9.70 -20.66
C VAL A 190 -4.97 10.65 -20.87
N ASP A 191 -5.65 10.58 -22.02
CA ASP A 191 -6.81 11.43 -22.31
C ASP A 191 -8.00 11.14 -21.40
N GLN A 192 -8.31 9.86 -21.17
CA GLN A 192 -9.37 9.46 -20.24
C GLN A 192 -9.06 9.91 -18.81
N ALA A 193 -7.79 9.81 -18.40
CA ALA A 193 -7.36 10.26 -17.08
C ALA A 193 -7.48 11.78 -16.94
N VAL A 194 -7.16 12.57 -17.97
CA VAL A 194 -7.37 14.02 -17.95
C VAL A 194 -8.85 14.34 -17.77
N GLU A 195 -9.72 13.77 -18.60
CA GLU A 195 -11.17 13.98 -18.54
C GLU A 195 -11.73 13.62 -17.14
N ALA A 196 -11.37 12.45 -16.63
CA ALA A 196 -11.82 11.99 -15.33
C ALA A 196 -11.33 12.91 -14.20
N LEU A 197 -10.06 13.32 -14.21
CA LEU A 197 -9.50 14.16 -13.15
C LEU A 197 -10.04 15.59 -13.18
N GLU A 198 -10.39 16.14 -14.34
CA GLU A 198 -11.11 17.41 -14.45
C GLU A 198 -12.49 17.34 -13.77
N ARG A 199 -13.24 16.26 -14.04
CA ARG A 199 -14.55 16.00 -13.42
C ARG A 199 -14.45 15.72 -11.92
N LEU A 200 -13.36 15.11 -11.47
CA LEU A 200 -13.15 14.73 -10.07
C LEU A 200 -12.50 15.85 -9.21
N ALA A 201 -11.86 16.84 -9.82
CA ALA A 201 -11.20 17.94 -9.13
C ALA A 201 -12.08 18.68 -8.08
N PRO A 202 -13.39 18.93 -8.31
CA PRO A 202 -14.26 19.56 -7.31
C PRO A 202 -14.35 18.81 -5.97
N PHE A 203 -14.09 17.50 -5.95
CA PHE A 203 -14.16 16.69 -4.73
C PHE A 203 -12.88 16.74 -3.87
N ARG A 204 -11.87 17.52 -4.29
CA ARG A 204 -10.61 17.76 -3.57
C ARG A 204 -9.92 16.46 -3.17
N LEU A 205 -9.50 15.71 -4.18
CA LEU A 205 -8.79 14.44 -3.97
C LEU A 205 -7.47 14.67 -3.23
N GLN A 206 -7.13 13.76 -2.31
CA GLN A 206 -5.80 13.68 -1.70
C GLN A 206 -4.77 13.25 -2.75
N TYR A 207 -5.12 12.32 -3.63
CA TYR A 207 -4.37 11.97 -4.84
C TYR A 207 -5.20 11.06 -5.77
N ALA A 208 -4.75 10.90 -7.01
CA ALA A 208 -5.17 9.87 -7.94
C ALA A 208 -4.07 8.78 -8.07
N GLU A 209 -4.38 7.55 -7.67
CA GLU A 209 -3.49 6.39 -7.64
C GLU A 209 -3.47 5.68 -8.99
N GLN A 210 -2.26 5.52 -9.53
CA GLN A 210 -1.95 4.89 -10.81
C GLN A 210 -3.02 5.17 -11.90
N PRO A 211 -3.23 6.43 -12.35
CA PRO A 211 -4.22 6.71 -13.39
C PRO A 211 -3.94 5.94 -14.70
N CYS A 212 -2.67 5.96 -15.13
CA CYS A 212 -2.20 5.36 -16.39
C CYS A 212 -1.17 4.26 -16.14
N ARG A 213 -0.90 3.44 -17.15
CA ARG A 213 -0.16 2.19 -16.99
C ARG A 213 1.35 2.38 -16.75
N SER A 214 1.97 3.31 -17.46
CA SER A 214 3.43 3.44 -17.52
C SER A 214 3.96 4.75 -16.93
N VAL A 215 5.24 4.75 -16.53
CA VAL A 215 5.93 5.95 -16.02
C VAL A 215 5.88 7.13 -17.00
N PRO A 216 6.12 6.96 -18.31
CA PRO A 216 5.98 8.06 -19.26
C PRO A 216 4.56 8.64 -19.33
N GLU A 217 3.53 7.78 -19.32
CA GLU A 217 2.13 8.23 -19.32
C GLU A 217 1.78 8.98 -18.03
N LEU A 218 2.25 8.51 -16.87
CA LEU A 218 2.08 9.22 -15.60
C LEU A 218 2.77 10.59 -15.62
N ALA A 219 3.98 10.68 -16.15
CA ALA A 219 4.70 11.94 -16.29
C ALA A 219 4.00 12.91 -17.24
N GLU A 220 3.44 12.42 -18.35
CA GLU A 220 2.62 13.21 -19.26
C GLU A 220 1.34 13.71 -18.60
N LEU A 221 0.58 12.80 -17.98
CA LEU A 221 -0.66 13.14 -17.28
C LEU A 221 -0.41 14.22 -16.23
N ARG A 222 0.61 14.04 -15.39
CA ARG A 222 0.97 14.99 -14.32
C ARG A 222 1.24 16.39 -14.86
N ARG A 223 1.85 16.52 -16.05
CA ARG A 223 2.02 17.82 -16.72
C ARG A 223 0.68 18.40 -17.18
N ARG A 224 -0.20 17.59 -17.77
CA ARG A 224 -1.51 18.02 -18.28
C ARG A 224 -2.48 18.44 -17.18
N VAL A 225 -2.40 17.84 -15.99
CA VAL A 225 -3.32 18.11 -14.86
C VAL A 225 -2.74 19.05 -13.78
N ALA A 226 -1.57 19.63 -14.00
CA ALA A 226 -0.87 20.44 -12.98
C ALA A 226 -1.72 21.61 -12.42
N GLY A 227 -2.68 22.13 -13.18
CA GLY A 227 -3.60 23.20 -12.75
C GLY A 227 -4.81 22.74 -11.92
N LEU A 228 -5.10 21.43 -11.87
CA LEU A 228 -6.30 20.90 -11.21
C LEU A 228 -6.15 20.75 -9.69
N GLY A 229 -4.92 20.81 -9.18
CA GLY A 229 -4.64 20.57 -7.76
C GLY A 229 -4.88 19.14 -7.31
N VAL A 230 -4.82 18.16 -8.23
CA VAL A 230 -4.95 16.73 -7.94
C VAL A 230 -3.56 16.07 -8.03
N PRO A 231 -2.94 15.68 -6.90
CA PRO A 231 -1.66 14.96 -6.92
C PRO A 231 -1.79 13.58 -7.57
N VAL A 232 -0.73 13.13 -8.25
CA VAL A 232 -0.65 11.78 -8.84
C VAL A 232 0.15 10.86 -7.91
N ALA A 233 -0.38 9.70 -7.58
CA ALA A 233 0.34 8.65 -6.84
C ALA A 233 0.67 7.47 -7.75
N ALA A 234 1.84 6.85 -7.57
CA ALA A 234 2.23 5.64 -8.31
C ALA A 234 2.20 4.40 -7.41
N ASP A 235 1.54 3.32 -7.84
CA ASP A 235 1.55 2.00 -7.20
C ASP A 235 2.24 0.97 -8.11
N GLU A 236 1.56 0.50 -9.17
CA GLU A 236 2.09 -0.47 -10.15
C GLU A 236 3.47 -0.09 -10.68
N SER A 237 3.67 1.19 -10.98
CA SER A 237 4.95 1.72 -11.50
C SER A 237 6.08 1.75 -10.48
N VAL A 238 5.79 1.47 -9.20
CA VAL A 238 6.79 1.30 -8.14
C VAL A 238 6.95 -0.18 -7.83
N ARG A 239 5.85 -0.86 -7.51
CA ARG A 239 5.85 -2.22 -6.94
C ARG A 239 6.16 -3.34 -7.96
N ARG A 240 6.07 -3.07 -9.27
CA ARG A 240 6.43 -4.02 -10.33
C ARG A 240 7.65 -3.56 -11.15
N ALA A 241 8.24 -2.42 -10.80
CA ALA A 241 9.37 -1.89 -11.54
C ALA A 241 10.65 -2.64 -11.21
N SER A 242 11.48 -2.88 -12.22
CA SER A 242 12.88 -3.27 -12.01
C SER A 242 13.68 -2.17 -11.31
N ASP A 243 13.28 -0.91 -11.50
CA ASP A 243 13.80 0.27 -10.81
C ASP A 243 12.65 1.04 -10.12
N PRO A 244 12.38 0.78 -8.83
CA PRO A 244 11.35 1.48 -8.05
C PRO A 244 11.53 3.00 -7.99
N LEU A 245 12.73 3.52 -8.29
CA LEU A 245 13.05 4.95 -8.25
C LEU A 245 12.82 5.65 -9.59
N ALA A 246 12.52 4.90 -10.66
CA ALA A 246 12.27 5.46 -11.98
C ALA A 246 11.14 6.49 -11.98
N VAL A 247 10.07 6.25 -11.21
CA VAL A 247 8.94 7.19 -11.03
C VAL A 247 9.41 8.53 -10.47
N ALA A 248 10.23 8.49 -9.41
CA ALA A 248 10.73 9.69 -8.76
C ALA A 248 11.70 10.46 -9.67
N ARG A 249 12.64 9.76 -10.31
CA ARG A 249 13.62 10.35 -11.26
C ARG A 249 12.94 10.99 -12.47
N ALA A 250 11.85 10.40 -12.97
CA ALA A 250 11.07 10.92 -14.09
C ALA A 250 10.12 12.07 -13.68
N GLY A 251 9.96 12.38 -12.40
CA GLY A 251 8.98 13.34 -11.90
C GLY A 251 7.54 12.94 -12.22
N ALA A 252 7.28 11.63 -12.27
CA ALA A 252 6.02 11.06 -12.74
C ALA A 252 4.93 10.95 -11.66
N ALA A 253 5.28 11.14 -10.39
CA ALA A 253 4.34 11.12 -9.27
C ALA A 253 4.69 12.15 -8.20
N ASP A 254 3.68 12.54 -7.44
CA ASP A 254 3.78 13.37 -6.22
C ASP A 254 3.85 12.50 -4.95
N VAL A 255 3.33 11.27 -5.01
CA VAL A 255 3.25 10.33 -3.89
C VAL A 255 3.61 8.92 -4.36
N LEU A 256 4.35 8.18 -3.53
CA LEU A 256 4.62 6.75 -3.76
C LEU A 256 3.68 5.88 -2.92
N VAL A 257 3.02 4.93 -3.56
CA VAL A 257 2.35 3.83 -2.85
C VAL A 257 3.35 2.70 -2.72
N VAL A 258 3.61 2.29 -1.48
CA VAL A 258 4.61 1.29 -1.15
C VAL A 258 3.97 0.10 -0.44
N LYS A 259 4.46 -1.10 -0.74
CA LYS A 259 3.94 -2.35 -0.19
C LYS A 259 5.13 -3.22 0.23
N ALA A 260 5.08 -3.76 1.45
CA ALA A 260 6.24 -4.47 2.01
C ALA A 260 6.65 -5.67 1.16
N GLN A 261 5.71 -6.55 0.77
CA GLN A 261 6.05 -7.76 0.00
C GLN A 261 6.64 -7.44 -1.38
N PRO A 262 5.98 -6.64 -2.24
CA PRO A 262 6.54 -6.28 -3.54
C PRO A 262 7.88 -5.54 -3.51
N LEU A 263 8.20 -4.84 -2.42
CA LEU A 263 9.43 -4.04 -2.29
C LEU A 263 10.54 -4.73 -1.50
N GLY A 264 10.38 -6.00 -1.13
CA GLY A 264 11.46 -6.74 -0.48
C GLY A 264 11.57 -6.58 1.04
N GLY A 265 10.51 -6.14 1.72
CA GLY A 265 10.50 -6.01 3.18
C GLY A 265 10.44 -4.58 3.69
N VAL A 266 10.38 -4.46 5.01
CA VAL A 266 10.37 -3.17 5.71
C VAL A 266 11.70 -2.45 5.45
N THR A 267 12.82 -3.17 5.54
CA THR A 267 14.16 -2.58 5.40
C THR A 267 14.37 -2.00 4.00
N ALA A 268 14.13 -2.80 2.96
CA ALA A 268 14.29 -2.37 1.57
C ALA A 268 13.31 -1.25 1.18
N ALA A 269 12.04 -1.37 1.59
CA ALA A 269 11.05 -0.34 1.29
C ALA A 269 11.40 1.01 1.95
N ARG A 270 11.93 1.03 3.18
CA ARG A 270 12.40 2.25 3.84
C ARG A 270 13.54 2.92 3.08
N ALA A 271 14.51 2.14 2.61
CA ALA A 271 15.62 2.66 1.80
C ALA A 271 15.11 3.28 0.49
N ILE A 272 14.19 2.61 -0.20
CA ILE A 272 13.56 3.11 -1.44
C ILE A 272 12.81 4.43 -1.19
N VAL A 273 12.01 4.51 -0.13
CA VAL A 273 11.28 5.74 0.24
C VAL A 273 12.25 6.88 0.52
N ALA A 274 13.32 6.62 1.28
CA ALA A 274 14.32 7.63 1.61
C ALA A 274 15.05 8.14 0.36
N GLU A 275 15.45 7.24 -0.54
CA GLU A 275 16.14 7.62 -1.79
C GLU A 275 15.21 8.35 -2.77
N ALA A 276 13.94 7.96 -2.85
CA ALA A 276 12.97 8.61 -3.73
C ALA A 276 12.69 10.07 -3.35
N GLY A 277 12.76 10.42 -2.07
CA GLY A 277 12.54 11.79 -1.59
C GLY A 277 11.11 12.31 -1.81
N LEU A 278 10.13 11.42 -1.99
CA LEU A 278 8.72 11.75 -2.16
C LEU A 278 7.90 11.29 -0.94
N PRO A 279 6.78 11.98 -0.63
CA PRO A 279 5.78 11.44 0.28
C PRO A 279 5.39 10.02 -0.10
N CYS A 280 5.16 9.16 0.91
CA CYS A 280 4.74 7.79 0.68
C CYS A 280 3.54 7.38 1.53
N VAL A 281 2.78 6.44 0.98
CA VAL A 281 1.62 5.80 1.61
C VAL A 281 1.83 4.30 1.56
N VAL A 282 1.65 3.64 2.70
CA VAL A 282 1.75 2.18 2.77
C VAL A 282 0.41 1.55 2.42
N SER A 283 0.43 0.49 1.64
CA SER A 283 -0.76 -0.29 1.28
C SER A 283 -0.45 -1.78 1.35
N SER A 284 -1.50 -2.58 1.55
CA SER A 284 -1.41 -4.04 1.51
C SER A 284 -1.46 -4.57 0.09
N ALA A 285 -0.97 -5.79 -0.10
CA ALA A 285 -1.09 -6.54 -1.35
C ALA A 285 -2.14 -7.67 -1.21
N LEU A 286 -3.19 -7.40 -0.42
CA LEU A 286 -4.22 -8.35 -0.03
C LEU A 286 -3.59 -9.52 0.75
N ASP A 287 -3.00 -9.18 1.89
CA ASP A 287 -2.24 -10.07 2.76
C ASP A 287 -3.13 -10.68 3.86
N THR A 288 -2.70 -11.77 4.49
CA THR A 288 -3.32 -12.21 5.77
C THR A 288 -2.95 -11.23 6.89
N SER A 289 -3.45 -11.42 8.11
CA SER A 289 -2.99 -10.63 9.25
C SER A 289 -1.48 -10.70 9.50
N VAL A 290 -0.79 -11.73 9.01
CA VAL A 290 0.67 -11.83 9.09
C VAL A 290 1.34 -10.79 8.18
N GLY A 291 1.06 -10.79 6.88
CA GLY A 291 1.62 -9.79 5.97
C GLY A 291 1.10 -8.36 6.22
N LEU A 292 -0.13 -8.21 6.73
CA LEU A 292 -0.62 -6.90 7.20
C LEU A 292 0.19 -6.38 8.39
N GLY A 293 0.67 -7.26 9.27
CA GLY A 293 1.61 -6.91 10.33
C GLY A 293 2.87 -6.29 9.76
N THR A 294 3.52 -6.93 8.79
CA THR A 294 4.69 -6.39 8.07
C THR A 294 4.38 -5.01 7.47
N GLY A 295 3.20 -4.86 6.85
CA GLY A 295 2.72 -3.58 6.33
C GLY A 295 2.56 -2.51 7.42
N ALA A 296 2.06 -2.86 8.60
CA ALA A 296 1.89 -1.94 9.72
C ALA A 296 3.23 -1.46 10.27
N PHE A 297 4.24 -2.33 10.37
CA PHE A 297 5.62 -1.93 10.72
C PHE A 297 6.21 -0.96 9.70
N LEU A 298 6.06 -1.26 8.40
CA LEU A 298 6.49 -0.34 7.35
C LEU A 298 5.77 1.02 7.45
N ALA A 299 4.46 1.01 7.71
CA ALA A 299 3.67 2.23 7.87
C ALA A 299 4.15 3.08 9.04
N ALA A 300 4.39 2.46 10.20
CA ALA A 300 4.91 3.15 11.37
C ALA A 300 6.29 3.76 11.11
N ALA A 301 7.16 3.06 10.36
CA ALA A 301 8.55 3.46 10.18
C ALA A 301 8.80 4.42 9.01
N ALA A 302 7.91 4.47 8.01
CA ALA A 302 8.17 5.17 6.75
C ALA A 302 7.03 6.05 6.22
N MET A 303 5.77 5.78 6.59
CA MET A 303 4.63 6.48 5.99
C MET A 303 4.69 7.98 6.32
N THR A 304 4.42 8.80 5.31
CA THR A 304 4.41 10.26 5.52
C THR A 304 3.26 10.67 6.46
N PRO A 305 3.51 11.50 7.48
CA PRO A 305 2.46 11.99 8.36
C PRO A 305 1.30 12.65 7.61
N GLY A 306 0.07 12.41 8.07
CA GLY A 306 -1.16 12.93 7.46
C GLY A 306 -1.79 12.00 6.41
N TYR A 307 -1.12 10.91 6.04
CA TYR A 307 -1.73 9.83 5.25
C TYR A 307 -2.26 8.69 6.13
N ALA A 308 -3.28 8.01 5.64
CA ALA A 308 -3.78 6.75 6.18
C ALA A 308 -3.37 5.56 5.29
N ALA A 309 -3.03 4.42 5.87
CA ALA A 309 -2.53 3.25 5.17
C ALA A 309 -3.65 2.39 4.56
N GLY A 310 -3.37 1.74 3.43
CA GLY A 310 -4.25 0.76 2.78
C GLY A 310 -4.18 -0.63 3.42
N LEU A 311 -4.22 -0.70 4.75
CA LEU A 311 -4.06 -1.93 5.55
C LEU A 311 -5.37 -2.48 6.13
N GLY A 312 -6.52 -1.87 5.80
CA GLY A 312 -7.84 -2.35 6.24
C GLY A 312 -8.42 -3.51 5.41
N THR A 313 -7.57 -4.30 4.75
CA THR A 313 -7.99 -5.35 3.81
C THR A 313 -8.30 -6.69 4.48
N ALA A 314 -7.94 -6.90 5.75
CA ALA A 314 -8.39 -8.06 6.54
C ALA A 314 -9.93 -8.21 6.51
N ALA A 315 -10.66 -7.08 6.48
CA ALA A 315 -12.13 -7.05 6.41
C ALA A 315 -12.70 -7.65 5.11
N MET A 316 -11.88 -7.89 4.09
CA MET A 316 -12.29 -8.52 2.84
C MET A 316 -12.37 -10.05 2.92
N PHE A 317 -11.77 -10.66 3.95
CA PHE A 317 -11.75 -12.12 4.12
C PHE A 317 -12.88 -12.64 5.00
N GLU A 318 -13.30 -13.87 4.74
CA GLU A 318 -14.25 -14.60 5.60
C GLU A 318 -13.58 -15.18 6.85
N SER A 319 -12.27 -15.47 6.76
CA SER A 319 -11.45 -16.11 7.79
C SER A 319 -10.02 -15.55 7.74
N ASP A 320 -9.23 -15.82 8.77
CA ASP A 320 -7.82 -15.42 8.88
C ASP A 320 -7.03 -16.56 9.56
N VAL A 321 -5.70 -16.40 9.64
CA VAL A 321 -4.77 -17.36 10.30
C VAL A 321 -4.55 -17.04 11.78
N THR A 322 -5.21 -16.02 12.31
CA THR A 322 -5.12 -15.59 13.72
C THR A 322 -6.49 -15.40 14.35
N ALA A 323 -6.61 -15.65 15.66
CA ALA A 323 -7.83 -15.38 16.41
C ALA A 323 -8.05 -13.88 16.64
N THR A 324 -7.01 -13.06 16.44
CA THR A 324 -7.04 -11.61 16.60
C THR A 324 -6.63 -10.93 15.29
N PRO A 325 -7.52 -10.92 14.27
CA PRO A 325 -7.19 -10.35 12.97
C PRO A 325 -6.91 -8.85 13.06
N LEU A 326 -6.05 -8.32 12.17
CA LEU A 326 -5.71 -6.90 12.04
C LEU A 326 -6.85 -6.13 11.34
N LEU A 327 -8.03 -6.19 11.94
CA LEU A 327 -9.18 -5.41 11.51
C LEU A 327 -9.02 -3.95 11.95
N PRO A 328 -9.46 -2.98 11.13
CA PRO A 328 -9.53 -1.59 11.54
C PRO A 328 -10.44 -1.41 12.78
N VAL A 329 -9.94 -0.71 13.78
CA VAL A 329 -10.71 -0.22 14.94
C VAL A 329 -10.46 1.28 15.06
N ASP A 330 -11.54 2.07 15.07
CA ASP A 330 -11.50 3.54 15.11
C ASP A 330 -10.57 4.16 14.06
N GLY A 331 -10.61 3.62 12.83
CA GLY A 331 -9.79 4.07 11.71
C GLY A 331 -8.30 3.75 11.83
N ARG A 332 -7.92 2.78 12.67
CA ARG A 332 -6.52 2.41 12.91
C ARG A 332 -6.33 0.89 12.96
N VAL A 333 -5.11 0.44 12.72
CA VAL A 333 -4.68 -0.94 13.00
C VAL A 333 -3.47 -0.96 13.94
N PRO A 334 -3.33 -1.98 14.79
CA PRO A 334 -2.17 -2.13 15.66
C PRO A 334 -0.91 -2.47 14.87
N VAL A 335 0.23 -1.99 15.34
CA VAL A 335 1.56 -2.35 14.81
C VAL A 335 2.13 -3.43 15.73
N ARG A 336 1.94 -4.69 15.33
CA ARG A 336 2.42 -5.84 16.09
C ARG A 336 2.68 -7.02 15.16
N ARG A 337 3.53 -7.93 15.62
CA ARG A 337 3.61 -9.25 15.01
C ARG A 337 2.32 -10.02 15.28
N THR A 338 1.89 -10.81 14.31
CA THR A 338 0.66 -11.59 14.42
C THR A 338 0.99 -12.96 14.99
N GLU A 339 0.34 -13.30 16.09
CA GLU A 339 0.32 -14.67 16.60
C GLU A 339 -0.63 -15.51 15.75
N VAL A 340 -0.11 -16.58 15.18
CA VAL A 340 -0.84 -17.50 14.30
C VAL A 340 -1.43 -18.66 15.11
N SER A 341 -2.67 -19.04 14.80
CA SER A 341 -3.33 -20.19 15.43
C SER A 341 -3.19 -21.43 14.55
N ARG A 342 -2.71 -22.55 15.11
CA ARG A 342 -2.58 -23.81 14.38
C ARG A 342 -3.94 -24.36 13.91
N GLU A 343 -4.98 -24.23 14.74
CA GLU A 343 -6.35 -24.61 14.35
C GLU A 343 -6.82 -23.81 13.11
N LEU A 344 -6.47 -22.53 13.04
CA LEU A 344 -6.83 -21.68 11.91
C LEU A 344 -6.02 -22.00 10.66
N LEU A 345 -4.75 -22.38 10.80
CA LEU A 345 -3.96 -22.87 9.69
C LEU A 345 -4.56 -24.16 9.11
N GLU A 346 -4.92 -25.12 9.96
CA GLU A 346 -5.54 -26.39 9.55
C GLU A 346 -6.90 -26.17 8.90
N ARG A 347 -7.76 -25.34 9.50
CA ARG A 347 -9.10 -25.05 8.96
C ARG A 347 -9.04 -24.37 7.60
N ASN A 348 -8.07 -23.48 7.40
CA ASN A 348 -7.91 -22.73 6.16
C ASN A 348 -6.86 -23.35 5.23
N ALA A 349 -6.42 -24.58 5.48
CA ALA A 349 -5.38 -25.23 4.68
C ALA A 349 -5.79 -25.29 3.21
N ALA A 350 -4.86 -24.96 2.32
CA ALA A 350 -5.05 -25.15 0.89
C ALA A 350 -5.10 -26.65 0.56
N SER A 351 -5.59 -27.00 -0.63
CA SER A 351 -5.59 -28.40 -1.06
C SER A 351 -4.16 -28.96 -1.13
N PRO A 352 -3.97 -30.29 -1.04
CA PRO A 352 -2.64 -30.90 -1.17
C PRO A 352 -1.92 -30.52 -2.48
N GLU A 353 -2.66 -30.40 -3.58
CA GLU A 353 -2.13 -29.97 -4.88
C GLU A 353 -1.62 -28.51 -4.83
N ARG A 354 -2.42 -27.59 -4.27
CA ARG A 354 -2.01 -26.20 -4.12
C ARG A 354 -0.83 -26.06 -3.16
N THR A 355 -0.82 -26.85 -2.09
CA THR A 355 0.29 -26.90 -1.14
C THR A 355 1.59 -27.33 -1.83
N ALA A 356 1.56 -28.42 -2.60
CA ALA A 356 2.72 -28.89 -3.36
C ALA A 356 3.20 -27.83 -4.36
N TRP A 357 2.28 -27.15 -5.05
CA TRP A 357 2.61 -26.07 -5.98
C TRP A 357 3.34 -24.90 -5.29
N TRP A 358 2.85 -24.47 -4.12
CA TRP A 358 3.45 -23.37 -3.36
C TRP A 358 4.84 -23.71 -2.81
N LEU A 359 5.04 -24.93 -2.32
CA LEU A 359 6.35 -25.38 -1.85
C LEU A 359 7.35 -25.49 -3.01
N ALA A 360 6.93 -26.03 -4.16
CA ALA A 360 7.75 -26.04 -5.36
C ALA A 360 8.08 -24.62 -5.86
N ARG A 361 7.13 -23.66 -5.74
CA ARG A 361 7.39 -22.26 -6.06
C ARG A 361 8.39 -21.63 -5.10
N LEU A 362 8.26 -21.88 -3.79
CA LEU A 362 9.21 -21.41 -2.79
C LEU A 362 10.64 -21.89 -3.13
N GLU A 363 10.80 -23.18 -3.45
CA GLU A 363 12.09 -23.75 -3.87
C GLU A 363 12.68 -23.05 -5.09
N ARG A 364 11.90 -22.85 -6.17
CA ARG A 364 12.38 -22.16 -7.37
C ARG A 364 12.77 -20.70 -7.09
N VAL A 365 11.96 -20.00 -6.30
CA VAL A 365 12.22 -18.59 -5.94
C VAL A 365 13.43 -18.47 -5.01
N HIS A 366 13.62 -19.41 -4.08
CA HIS A 366 14.80 -19.51 -3.23
C HIS A 366 16.06 -19.74 -4.05
N ALA A 367 16.05 -20.68 -4.99
CA ALA A 367 17.17 -20.94 -5.89
C ALA A 367 17.56 -19.71 -6.73
N LEU A 368 16.56 -18.94 -7.21
CA LEU A 368 16.80 -17.68 -7.90
C LEU A 368 17.49 -16.62 -7.01
N LEU A 369 17.21 -16.61 -5.70
CA LEU A 369 17.88 -15.71 -4.75
C LEU A 369 19.28 -16.19 -4.36
N ALA A 370 19.47 -17.50 -4.20
CA ALA A 370 20.75 -18.10 -3.84
C ALA A 370 21.80 -18.00 -4.96
N GLY A 371 21.36 -17.97 -6.22
CA GLY A 371 22.25 -17.81 -7.39
C GLY A 371 22.50 -16.37 -7.84
N ALA A 372 21.97 -15.35 -7.15
CA ALA A 372 21.94 -13.94 -7.59
C ALA A 372 23.04 -13.03 -7.03
#